data_AF-A0A970GUD5-F1
#
_entry.id   AF-A0A970GUD5-F1
#
_cell.length_a   1.000
_cell.length_b   1.000
_cell.length_c   1.000
_cell.angle_alpha   90.00
_cell.angle_beta   90.00
_cell.angle_gamma   90.00
#
_symmetry.space_group_name_H-M   'P 1'
#
loop_
_entity.id
_entity.type
_entity.pdbx_description
1 polymer ?
#
loop_
_entity_poly.entity_id
_entity_poly.type
_entity_poly.pdbx_seq_one_letter_code
_entity_poly.pdbx_strand_id
1 'polypeptide(L)'
;MMRRSMLNPGRAILLASCAVVMLTAGALMGQTRVSAPASAVRIRDMPRMGRSSLVRTPEYQNNVRRTVGGSKRREWALLEVGYETSPEWVDELTFVFHVMTQDPAKQFHFFETTVVYTDIERGAHAACVVLPPAAIARYGEPSAFGVEVFIGAERIAFKSVGVDGEWWKLVGDQPNITRQSGYLVDRSKTPFAWAYIDDYEVVR
;
A
#
# COMPACT_ATOMS: atom_id res chain seq x y z
N MET A 1 -35.70 46.05 69.95
CA MET A 1 -34.28 46.39 70.21
C MET A 1 -33.63 46.67 68.86
N MET A 2 -33.36 47.92 68.46
CA MET A 2 -32.08 48.66 68.68
C MET A 2 -30.87 47.84 68.19
N ARG A 3 -30.00 48.21 67.23
CA ARG A 3 -29.52 49.46 66.58
C ARG A 3 -29.03 49.08 65.15
N ARG A 4 -29.28 49.84 64.07
CA ARG A 4 -28.51 50.99 63.49
C ARG A 4 -27.01 50.78 63.20
N SER A 5 -26.62 51.29 62.02
CA SER A 5 -25.30 51.80 61.59
C SER A 5 -24.27 50.80 61.06
N MET A 6 -23.44 51.12 60.06
CA MET A 6 -23.27 52.28 59.17
C MET A 6 -22.25 51.84 58.09
N LEU A 7 -22.33 52.45 56.90
CA LEU A 7 -21.20 52.50 55.97
C LEU A 7 -19.96 53.10 56.69
N ASN A 8 -18.76 52.64 56.35
CA ASN A 8 -17.74 53.61 55.95
C ASN A 8 -16.65 53.01 55.02
N PRO A 9 -16.04 53.85 54.17
CA PRO A 9 -15.17 53.52 53.06
C PRO A 9 -13.69 53.68 53.44
N GLY A 10 -12.80 53.27 52.54
CA GLY A 10 -11.47 53.87 52.48
C GLY A 10 -10.34 52.90 52.16
N ARG A 11 -9.90 52.97 50.89
CA ARG A 11 -8.49 53.04 50.47
C ARG A 11 -7.56 51.90 50.87
N ALA A 12 -7.17 51.09 49.88
CA ALA A 12 -5.75 50.96 49.52
C ALA A 12 -5.62 50.45 48.07
N ILE A 13 -5.05 51.31 47.24
CA ILE A 13 -4.52 51.05 45.91
C ILE A 13 -3.22 50.25 46.08
N LEU A 14 -3.01 49.18 45.29
CA LEU A 14 -1.70 48.96 44.66
C LEU A 14 -1.82 48.04 43.44
N LEU A 15 -1.52 48.65 42.29
CA LEU A 15 -1.23 48.04 41.00
C LEU A 15 0.11 47.31 41.06
N ALA A 16 0.17 46.09 40.50
CA ALA A 16 1.32 45.53 39.79
C ALA A 16 0.86 44.24 39.08
N SER A 17 0.43 44.30 37.82
CA SER A 17 1.27 44.09 36.63
C SER A 17 1.98 42.74 36.58
N CYS A 18 1.47 41.80 35.76
CA CYS A 18 2.29 41.11 34.77
C CYS A 18 1.40 40.37 33.76
N ALA A 19 1.43 40.87 32.53
CA ALA A 19 0.86 40.22 31.36
C ALA A 19 1.60 38.92 31.06
N VAL A 20 0.85 37.85 30.80
CA VAL A 20 1.28 36.76 29.93
C VAL A 20 0.14 36.52 28.93
N VAL A 21 0.10 37.38 27.92
CA VAL A 21 -0.42 37.01 26.59
C VAL A 21 0.79 36.45 25.85
N MET A 22 0.93 35.13 25.82
CA MET A 22 1.89 34.44 24.97
C MET A 22 1.17 33.35 24.18
N LEU A 23 1.09 33.65 22.88
CA LEU A 23 0.88 32.78 21.73
C LEU A 23 0.92 31.27 21.99
N THR A 24 -0.21 30.62 21.74
CA THR A 24 -0.24 29.28 21.12
C THR A 24 -1.20 29.30 19.93
N ALA A 25 -0.88 30.13 18.94
CA ALA A 25 -1.28 29.90 17.56
C ALA A 25 -0.17 29.08 16.91
N GLY A 26 -0.33 27.77 16.88
CA GLY A 26 0.66 26.83 16.37
C GLY A 26 -0.02 25.58 15.81
N ALA A 27 -0.41 25.67 14.54
CA ALA A 27 -0.58 24.57 13.60
C ALA A 27 -1.36 23.33 14.08
N LEU A 28 -2.69 23.45 14.10
CA LEU A 28 -3.57 22.38 13.63
C LEU A 28 -4.39 22.92 12.46
N MET A 29 -3.68 23.33 11.40
CA MET A 29 -4.20 23.11 10.05
C MET A 29 -4.21 21.59 9.84
N GLY A 30 -5.20 20.93 10.42
CA GLY A 30 -5.66 19.68 9.85
C GLY A 30 -6.14 20.04 8.46
N GLN A 31 -5.31 19.78 7.45
CA GLN A 31 -5.79 19.69 6.08
C GLN A 31 -6.98 18.74 6.13
N THR A 32 -8.19 19.28 5.98
CA THR A 32 -9.35 18.49 5.60
C THR A 32 -9.04 17.95 4.22
N ARG A 33 -8.34 16.81 4.20
CA ARG A 33 -8.02 16.07 2.99
C ARG A 33 -9.35 15.75 2.34
N VAL A 34 -9.54 16.26 1.13
CA VAL A 34 -10.74 15.98 0.37
C VAL A 34 -10.72 14.48 0.09
N SER A 35 -11.60 13.75 0.77
CA SER A 35 -11.85 12.34 0.47
C SER A 35 -12.30 12.27 -0.98
N ALA A 36 -11.45 11.73 -1.86
CA ALA A 36 -11.83 11.58 -3.24
C ALA A 36 -13.05 10.64 -3.33
N PRO A 37 -14.03 10.93 -4.21
CA PRO A 37 -15.27 10.15 -4.30
C PRO A 37 -14.99 8.70 -4.73
N ALA A 38 -15.89 7.76 -4.39
CA ALA A 38 -15.77 6.33 -4.70
C ALA A 38 -15.51 5.98 -6.19
N SER A 39 -15.76 6.91 -7.12
CA SER A 39 -15.38 6.78 -8.54
C SER A 39 -13.93 7.21 -8.85
N ALA A 40 -13.08 7.39 -7.84
CA ALA A 40 -11.76 7.98 -8.00
C ALA A 40 -10.77 7.08 -8.75
N VAL A 41 -10.90 5.76 -8.64
CA VAL A 41 -9.95 4.80 -9.23
C VAL A 41 -10.69 3.72 -10.02
N ARG A 42 -10.17 3.41 -11.20
CA ARG A 42 -10.64 2.32 -12.05
C ARG A 42 -9.50 1.37 -12.39
N ILE A 43 -9.65 0.09 -12.03
CA ILE A 43 -8.69 -0.95 -12.44
C ILE A 43 -8.92 -1.28 -13.92
N ARG A 44 -7.87 -1.14 -14.73
CA ARG A 44 -7.88 -1.36 -16.18
C ARG A 44 -7.34 -2.75 -16.48
N ASP A 45 -6.10 -2.98 -16.10
CA ASP A 45 -5.33 -4.16 -16.49
C ASP A 45 -5.01 -5.02 -15.28
N MET A 46 -5.00 -6.33 -15.51
CA MET A 46 -4.67 -7.34 -14.52
C MET A 46 -3.50 -8.17 -15.03
N PRO A 47 -2.65 -8.70 -14.13
CA PRO A 47 -1.51 -9.49 -14.55
C PRO A 47 -1.97 -10.78 -15.22
N ARG A 48 -1.15 -11.29 -16.14
CA ARG A 48 -1.33 -12.66 -16.66
C ARG A 48 -0.91 -13.66 -15.58
N MET A 49 -1.56 -14.82 -15.54
CA MET A 49 -1.22 -15.89 -14.60
C MET A 49 -0.24 -16.91 -15.19
N GLY A 50 0.28 -17.78 -14.33
CA GLY A 50 1.24 -18.83 -14.66
C GLY A 50 2.55 -18.27 -15.21
N ARG A 51 3.19 -19.05 -16.08
CA ARG A 51 4.46 -18.71 -16.74
C ARG A 51 4.50 -17.36 -17.45
N SER A 52 3.35 -16.81 -17.85
CA SER A 52 3.28 -15.49 -18.50
C SER A 52 3.53 -14.32 -17.55
N SER A 53 3.44 -14.54 -16.23
CA SER A 53 3.85 -13.56 -15.21
C SER A 53 5.37 -13.54 -14.95
N LEU A 54 6.10 -14.51 -15.51
CA LEU A 54 7.49 -14.77 -15.13
C LEU A 54 8.46 -13.94 -15.99
N VAL A 55 9.26 -13.12 -15.33
CA VAL A 55 10.25 -12.23 -15.94
C VAL A 55 11.63 -12.51 -15.37
N ARG A 56 12.67 -12.35 -16.19
CA ARG A 56 14.05 -12.43 -15.72
C ARG A 56 14.46 -11.14 -15.04
N THR A 57 15.27 -11.28 -14.00
CA THR A 57 15.96 -10.15 -13.39
C THR A 57 16.77 -9.39 -14.45
N PRO A 58 16.79 -8.06 -14.45
CA PRO A 58 17.74 -7.30 -15.24
C PRO A 58 19.18 -7.74 -14.93
N GLU A 59 20.00 -7.95 -15.97
CA GLU A 59 21.41 -8.29 -15.80
C GLU A 59 22.28 -7.16 -16.38
N TYR A 60 23.20 -6.64 -15.56
CA TYR A 60 24.24 -5.73 -16.04
C TYR A 60 25.39 -6.55 -16.63
N GLN A 61 25.83 -6.17 -17.84
CA GLN A 61 27.06 -6.71 -18.40
C GLN A 61 28.26 -6.16 -17.62
N ASN A 62 29.01 -7.04 -16.97
CA ASN A 62 30.29 -6.70 -16.37
C ASN A 62 31.29 -7.84 -16.58
N ASN A 63 32.58 -7.52 -16.48
CA ASN A 63 33.67 -8.47 -16.71
C ASN A 63 34.00 -9.33 -15.47
N VAL A 64 33.17 -9.28 -14.42
CA VAL A 64 33.42 -9.99 -13.17
C VAL A 64 32.96 -11.45 -13.31
N ARG A 65 33.88 -12.39 -13.09
CA ARG A 65 33.57 -13.82 -13.08
C ARG A 65 32.62 -14.13 -11.91
N ARG A 66 31.37 -14.48 -12.20
CA ARG A 66 30.42 -15.01 -11.20
C ARG A 66 30.91 -16.37 -10.67
N THR A 67 31.13 -16.47 -9.37
CA THR A 67 31.49 -17.74 -8.69
C THR A 67 30.31 -18.72 -8.66
N VAL A 68 29.08 -18.21 -8.70
CA VAL A 68 27.84 -19.00 -8.73
C VAL A 68 27.16 -18.79 -10.08
N GLY A 69 27.47 -19.65 -11.04
CA GLY A 69 26.79 -19.70 -12.34
C GLY A 69 25.45 -20.42 -12.22
N GLY A 70 24.34 -19.71 -12.39
CA GLY A 70 23.01 -20.30 -12.27
C GLY A 70 22.61 -21.08 -13.52
N SER A 71 22.68 -22.41 -13.48
CA SER A 71 22.16 -23.28 -14.55
C SER A 71 20.63 -23.29 -14.65
N LYS A 72 19.93 -22.89 -13.58
CA LYS A 72 18.46 -22.75 -13.58
C LYS A 72 18.06 -21.32 -13.88
N ARG A 73 17.20 -21.18 -14.88
CA ARG A 73 16.48 -19.96 -15.27
C ARG A 73 15.70 -19.43 -14.06
N ARG A 74 16.27 -18.45 -13.33
CA ARG A 74 15.62 -17.82 -12.17
C ARG A 74 14.72 -16.70 -12.67
N GLU A 75 13.42 -16.97 -12.68
CA GLU A 75 12.40 -16.00 -13.09
C GLU A 75 11.63 -15.54 -11.85
N TRP A 76 11.22 -14.28 -11.85
CA TRP A 76 10.40 -13.63 -10.83
C TRP A 76 8.99 -13.49 -11.38
N ALA A 77 7.97 -13.59 -10.53
CA ALA A 77 6.60 -13.31 -10.98
C ALA A 77 6.35 -11.83 -10.74
N LEU A 78 6.18 -11.06 -11.82
CA LEU A 78 5.77 -9.66 -11.76
C LEU A 78 4.27 -9.60 -11.94
N LEU A 79 3.59 -9.08 -10.92
CA LEU A 79 2.14 -9.04 -10.85
C LEU A 79 1.72 -7.58 -10.79
N GLU A 80 1.59 -7.00 -11.98
CA GLU A 80 1.27 -5.59 -12.19
C GLU A 80 -0.22 -5.38 -12.46
N VAL A 81 -0.77 -4.35 -11.86
CA VAL A 81 -2.13 -3.87 -12.03
C VAL A 81 -2.07 -2.47 -12.62
N GLY A 82 -2.65 -2.31 -13.80
CA GLY A 82 -2.85 -0.99 -14.42
C GLY A 82 -4.14 -0.37 -13.89
N TYR A 83 -4.08 0.90 -13.46
CA TYR A 83 -5.24 1.63 -12.95
C TYR A 83 -5.26 3.07 -13.46
N GLU A 84 -6.46 3.65 -13.49
CA GLU A 84 -6.68 5.04 -13.86
C GLU A 84 -7.27 5.83 -12.68
N THR A 85 -6.80 7.06 -12.47
CA THR A 85 -7.28 7.99 -11.45
C THR A 85 -8.05 9.15 -12.09
N SER A 86 -9.14 9.58 -11.44
CA SER A 86 -9.99 10.69 -11.89
C SER A 86 -9.83 12.01 -11.13
N PRO A 87 -9.42 12.06 -9.85
CA PRO A 87 -9.05 13.32 -9.19
C PRO A 87 -7.79 13.94 -9.80
N GLU A 88 -7.55 15.24 -9.59
CA GLU A 88 -6.30 15.88 -10.03
C GLU A 88 -5.08 15.32 -9.29
N TRP A 89 -5.24 15.12 -7.97
CA TRP A 89 -4.27 14.48 -7.10
C TRP A 89 -5.01 13.58 -6.10
N VAL A 90 -4.38 12.47 -5.75
CA VAL A 90 -4.77 11.57 -4.66
C VAL A 90 -3.58 11.40 -3.73
N ASP A 91 -3.74 11.83 -2.48
CA ASP A 91 -2.64 11.81 -1.50
C ASP A 91 -2.14 10.39 -1.22
N GLU A 92 -3.05 9.42 -1.10
CA GLU A 92 -2.72 8.05 -0.73
C GLU A 92 -3.69 7.04 -1.34
N LEU A 93 -3.14 5.99 -1.94
CA LEU A 93 -3.88 4.80 -2.35
C LEU A 93 -3.27 3.56 -1.69
N THR A 94 -4.08 2.82 -0.95
CA THR A 94 -3.67 1.55 -0.34
C THR A 94 -4.14 0.39 -1.20
N PHE A 95 -3.21 -0.44 -1.65
CA PHE A 95 -3.48 -1.66 -2.39
C PHE A 95 -3.23 -2.86 -1.49
N VAL A 96 -4.22 -3.74 -1.37
CA VAL A 96 -4.07 -5.06 -0.74
C VAL A 96 -4.04 -6.09 -1.85
N PHE A 97 -2.91 -6.78 -1.98
CA PHE A 97 -2.66 -7.78 -3.00
C PHE A 97 -2.81 -9.17 -2.43
N HIS A 98 -3.49 -10.02 -3.20
CA HIS A 98 -3.78 -11.40 -2.87
C HIS A 98 -3.26 -12.29 -3.99
N VAL A 99 -2.37 -13.23 -3.67
CA VAL A 99 -1.79 -14.14 -4.67
C VAL A 99 -1.99 -15.58 -4.22
N MET A 100 -2.52 -16.41 -5.11
CA MET A 100 -2.56 -17.85 -4.93
C MET A 100 -1.54 -18.49 -5.87
N THR A 101 -0.77 -19.45 -5.36
CA THR A 101 0.04 -20.36 -6.17
C THR A 101 -0.39 -21.80 -5.89
N GLN A 102 -0.03 -22.72 -6.79
CA GLN A 102 -0.22 -24.15 -6.59
C GLN A 102 1.09 -24.89 -6.83
N ASP A 103 1.52 -25.67 -5.83
CA ASP A 103 2.75 -26.46 -5.94
C ASP A 103 2.53 -27.75 -6.76
N PRO A 104 3.60 -28.51 -7.10
CA PRO A 104 3.47 -29.77 -7.82
C PRO A 104 2.64 -30.84 -7.09
N ALA A 105 2.54 -30.75 -5.76
CA ALA A 105 1.71 -31.64 -4.93
C ALA A 105 0.24 -31.19 -4.85
N LYS A 106 -0.13 -30.14 -5.61
CA LYS A 106 -1.48 -29.56 -5.68
C LYS A 106 -1.93 -28.85 -4.40
N GLN A 107 -0.99 -28.52 -3.50
CA GLN A 107 -1.27 -27.69 -2.34
C GLN A 107 -1.34 -26.22 -2.76
N PHE A 108 -2.32 -25.50 -2.20
CA PHE A 108 -2.48 -24.07 -2.44
C PHE A 108 -1.67 -23.26 -1.43
N HIS A 109 -0.99 -22.23 -1.93
CA HIS A 109 -0.25 -21.30 -1.10
C HIS A 109 -0.74 -19.88 -1.33
N PHE A 110 -1.08 -19.21 -0.23
CA PHE A 110 -1.65 -17.88 -0.24
C PHE A 110 -0.62 -16.86 0.25
N PHE A 111 -0.47 -15.79 -0.50
CA PHE A 111 0.39 -14.66 -0.18
C PHE A 111 -0.45 -13.40 -0.16
N GLU A 112 -0.16 -12.54 0.80
CA GLU A 112 -0.83 -11.25 0.96
C GLU A 112 0.23 -10.19 1.25
N THR A 113 0.04 -9.01 0.69
CA THR A 113 0.84 -7.84 1.04
C THR A 113 0.03 -6.57 0.82
N THR A 114 0.35 -5.54 1.59
CA THR A 114 -0.26 -4.21 1.47
C THR A 114 0.80 -3.23 1.02
N VAL A 115 0.49 -2.44 -0.01
CA VAL A 115 1.38 -1.42 -0.56
C VAL A 115 0.63 -0.09 -0.57
N VAL A 116 1.28 0.94 -0.07
CA VAL A 116 0.73 2.30 0.00
C VAL A 116 1.48 3.16 -0.98
N TYR A 117 0.76 3.70 -1.97
CA TYR A 117 1.27 4.68 -2.92
C TYR A 117 0.85 6.07 -2.49
N THR A 118 1.71 7.07 -2.75
CA THR A 118 1.46 8.47 -2.37
C THR A 118 1.61 9.41 -3.54
N ASP A 119 0.98 10.57 -3.44
CA ASP A 119 1.10 11.68 -4.40
C ASP A 119 0.78 11.26 -5.84
N ILE A 120 -0.38 10.62 -6.04
CA ILE A 120 -0.79 10.08 -7.33
C ILE A 120 -1.54 11.15 -8.13
N GLU A 121 -0.96 11.60 -9.25
CA GLU A 121 -1.63 12.55 -10.16
C GLU A 121 -2.84 11.88 -10.85
N ARG A 122 -3.66 12.68 -11.52
CA ARG A 122 -4.62 12.20 -12.53
C ARG A 122 -3.90 11.48 -13.68
N GLY A 123 -4.30 10.25 -13.98
CA GLY A 123 -3.82 9.60 -15.19
C GLY A 123 -3.89 8.08 -15.14
N ALA A 124 -2.99 7.46 -15.90
CA ALA A 124 -2.80 6.02 -15.93
C ALA A 124 -1.52 5.67 -15.16
N HIS A 125 -1.62 4.67 -14.29
CA HIS A 125 -0.58 4.30 -13.34
C HIS A 125 -0.48 2.79 -13.22
N ALA A 126 0.62 2.32 -12.63
CA ALA A 126 0.83 0.92 -12.34
C ALA A 126 1.10 0.68 -10.84
N ALA A 127 0.52 -0.39 -10.31
CA ALA A 127 0.82 -0.91 -8.99
C ALA A 127 1.36 -2.35 -9.14
N CYS A 128 2.43 -2.70 -8.45
CA CYS A 128 3.14 -3.94 -8.75
C CYS A 128 3.73 -4.60 -7.51
N VAL A 129 3.44 -5.90 -7.37
CA VAL A 129 4.04 -6.80 -6.39
C VAL A 129 4.75 -7.94 -7.09
N VAL A 130 5.71 -8.53 -6.39
CA VAL A 130 6.66 -9.47 -6.98
C VAL A 130 6.85 -10.67 -6.07
N LEU A 131 6.86 -11.87 -6.65
CA LEU A 131 7.34 -13.09 -5.99
C LEU A 131 8.76 -13.45 -6.46
N PRO A 132 9.68 -13.76 -5.53
CA PRO A 132 11.03 -14.15 -5.87
C PRO A 132 11.12 -15.56 -6.48
N PRO A 133 12.20 -15.88 -7.22
CA PRO A 133 12.40 -17.20 -7.81
C PRO A 133 12.36 -18.33 -6.79
N ALA A 134 12.79 -18.06 -5.55
CA ALA A 134 12.74 -19.04 -4.46
C ALA A 134 11.29 -19.38 -4.06
N ALA A 135 10.38 -18.39 -4.06
CA ALA A 135 8.96 -18.63 -3.79
C ALA A 135 8.35 -19.46 -4.93
N ILE A 136 8.61 -19.08 -6.18
CA ILE A 136 8.09 -19.81 -7.35
C ILE A 136 8.59 -21.25 -7.38
N ALA A 137 9.88 -21.46 -7.12
CA ALA A 137 10.47 -22.80 -7.10
C ALA A 137 9.89 -23.69 -6.00
N ARG A 138 9.45 -23.11 -4.88
CA ARG A 138 8.95 -23.83 -3.71
C ARG A 138 7.43 -24.04 -3.75
N TYR A 139 6.68 -23.04 -4.20
CA TYR A 139 5.23 -22.95 -4.06
C TYR A 139 4.49 -22.94 -5.40
N GLY A 140 5.23 -23.00 -6.52
CA GLY A 140 4.68 -23.02 -7.86
C GLY A 140 4.40 -21.62 -8.43
N GLU A 141 3.86 -21.61 -9.64
CA GLU A 141 3.52 -20.40 -10.38
C GLU A 141 2.20 -19.78 -9.87
N PRO A 142 2.00 -18.45 -10.01
CA PRO A 142 0.73 -17.81 -9.68
C PRO A 142 -0.44 -18.41 -10.47
N SER A 143 -1.46 -18.87 -9.76
CA SER A 143 -2.69 -19.45 -10.34
C SER A 143 -3.89 -18.51 -10.22
N ALA A 144 -3.92 -17.65 -9.20
CA ALA A 144 -4.92 -16.60 -9.05
C ALA A 144 -4.31 -15.34 -8.45
N PHE A 145 -4.91 -14.20 -8.78
CA PHE A 145 -4.52 -12.90 -8.28
C PHE A 145 -5.75 -12.06 -7.99
N GLY A 146 -5.72 -11.35 -6.87
CA GLY A 146 -6.75 -10.44 -6.42
C GLY A 146 -6.11 -9.14 -5.94
N VAL A 147 -6.81 -8.04 -6.12
CA VAL A 147 -6.39 -6.73 -5.63
C VAL A 147 -7.60 -5.98 -5.10
N GLU A 148 -7.40 -5.30 -3.97
CA GLU A 148 -8.33 -4.36 -3.37
C GLU A 148 -7.65 -3.00 -3.25
N VAL A 149 -8.37 -1.93 -3.59
CA VAL A 149 -7.87 -0.56 -3.56
C VAL A 149 -8.71 0.26 -2.59
N PHE A 150 -8.03 0.99 -1.72
CA PHE A 150 -8.63 1.79 -0.65
C PHE A 150 -8.13 3.23 -0.69
N ILE A 151 -9.03 4.15 -0.31
CA ILE A 151 -8.71 5.51 0.09
C ILE A 151 -9.07 5.63 1.57
N GLY A 152 -8.07 5.79 2.43
CA GLY A 152 -8.26 5.66 3.87
C GLY A 152 -8.83 4.29 4.24
N ALA A 153 -10.01 4.26 4.87
CA ALA A 153 -10.70 3.02 5.24
C ALA A 153 -11.74 2.55 4.21
N GLU A 154 -12.03 3.36 3.19
CA GLU A 154 -13.06 3.04 2.20
C GLU A 154 -12.47 2.22 1.05
N ARG A 155 -13.06 1.05 0.78
CA ARG A 155 -12.70 0.23 -0.38
C ARG A 155 -13.39 0.78 -1.63
N ILE A 156 -12.61 1.30 -2.56
CA ILE A 156 -13.14 1.95 -3.77
C ILE A 156 -13.17 1.03 -5.00
N ALA A 157 -12.28 0.03 -5.06
CA ALA A 157 -12.24 -0.92 -6.17
C ALA A 157 -11.69 -2.27 -5.73
N PHE A 158 -12.06 -3.32 -6.45
CA PHE A 158 -11.40 -4.61 -6.39
C PHE A 158 -11.50 -5.31 -7.74
N LYS A 159 -10.56 -6.23 -8.02
CA LYS A 159 -10.60 -7.08 -9.21
C LYS A 159 -9.83 -8.37 -8.97
N SER A 160 -10.18 -9.42 -9.69
CA SER A 160 -9.50 -10.70 -9.65
C SER A 160 -9.27 -11.28 -11.04
N VAL A 161 -8.33 -12.23 -11.12
CA VAL A 161 -8.04 -13.04 -12.30
C VAL A 161 -7.64 -14.45 -11.87
N GLY A 162 -7.96 -15.45 -12.69
CA GLY A 162 -7.73 -16.87 -12.41
C GLY A 162 -8.87 -17.52 -11.62
N VAL A 163 -9.30 -16.88 -10.53
CA VAL A 163 -10.50 -17.25 -9.77
C VAL A 163 -11.38 -16.03 -9.62
N ASP A 164 -12.65 -16.16 -10.01
CA ASP A 164 -13.61 -15.06 -9.98
C ASP A 164 -14.04 -14.70 -8.55
N GLY A 165 -14.44 -13.44 -8.37
CA GLY A 165 -14.91 -12.92 -7.10
C GLY A 165 -13.80 -12.72 -6.05
N GLU A 166 -14.21 -12.55 -4.80
CA GLU A 166 -13.35 -12.20 -3.67
C GLU A 166 -12.85 -13.45 -2.92
N TRP A 167 -12.27 -14.38 -3.67
CA TRP A 167 -11.86 -15.71 -3.16
C TRP A 167 -10.91 -15.64 -1.96
N TRP A 168 -10.13 -14.56 -1.81
CA TRP A 168 -9.23 -14.35 -0.67
C TRP A 168 -9.95 -14.27 0.67
N LYS A 169 -11.22 -13.86 0.68
CA LYS A 169 -12.06 -13.84 1.90
C LYS A 169 -12.40 -15.23 2.41
N LEU A 170 -12.32 -16.24 1.56
CA LEU A 170 -12.65 -17.63 1.88
C LEU A 170 -11.41 -18.45 2.29
N VAL A 171 -10.22 -17.85 2.24
CA VAL A 171 -8.95 -18.56 2.50
C VAL A 171 -8.83 -19.04 3.94
N GLY A 172 -9.38 -18.29 4.90
CA GLY A 172 -9.33 -18.67 6.33
C GLY A 172 -10.07 -19.97 6.64
N ASP A 173 -11.04 -20.35 5.80
CA ASP A 173 -11.95 -21.45 6.06
C ASP A 173 -11.49 -22.78 5.41
N GLN A 174 -10.37 -22.78 4.68
CA GLN A 174 -9.95 -23.92 3.87
C GLN A 174 -8.69 -24.62 4.39
N PRO A 175 -8.77 -25.94 4.70
CA PRO A 175 -7.64 -26.68 5.28
C PRO A 175 -6.50 -26.96 4.29
N ASN A 176 -6.73 -26.81 2.98
CA ASN A 176 -5.75 -27.05 1.91
C ASN A 176 -5.00 -25.78 1.47
N ILE A 177 -5.17 -24.65 2.16
CA ILE A 177 -4.48 -23.40 1.84
C ILE A 177 -3.49 -23.06 2.95
N THR A 178 -2.21 -22.95 2.58
CA THR A 178 -1.15 -22.54 3.51
C THR A 178 -0.77 -21.08 3.26
N ARG A 179 -0.90 -20.24 4.29
CA ARG A 179 -0.47 -18.83 4.21
C ARG A 179 1.05 -18.72 4.26
N GLN A 180 1.60 -17.85 3.42
CA GLN A 180 3.03 -17.58 3.31
C GLN A 180 3.27 -16.08 3.50
N SER A 181 4.15 -15.74 4.44
CA SER A 181 4.52 -14.36 4.75
C SER A 181 5.94 -14.03 4.28
N GLY A 182 6.19 -12.78 3.91
CA GLY A 182 7.54 -12.26 3.63
C GLY A 182 8.12 -12.59 2.25
N TYR A 183 7.37 -13.27 1.38
CA TYR A 183 7.79 -13.52 -0.01
C TYR A 183 7.23 -12.50 -1.00
N LEU A 184 5.98 -12.10 -0.83
CA LEU A 184 5.32 -11.13 -1.70
C LEU A 184 5.68 -9.71 -1.25
N VAL A 185 6.43 -9.01 -2.08
CA VAL A 185 6.93 -7.66 -1.79
C VAL A 185 6.55 -6.71 -2.90
N ASP A 186 6.44 -5.42 -2.58
CA ASP A 186 6.33 -4.40 -3.60
C ASP A 186 7.58 -4.37 -4.49
N ARG A 187 7.38 -3.92 -5.72
CA ARG A 187 8.42 -3.85 -6.75
C ARG A 187 9.66 -3.06 -6.33
N SER A 188 9.51 -2.00 -5.53
CA SER A 188 10.63 -1.12 -5.14
C SER A 188 11.68 -1.84 -4.26
N LYS A 189 11.28 -2.92 -3.59
CA LYS A 189 12.17 -3.77 -2.77
C LYS A 189 12.88 -4.87 -3.57
N THR A 190 12.82 -4.83 -4.89
CA THR A 190 13.34 -5.88 -5.77
C THR A 190 14.35 -5.35 -6.78
N PRO A 191 15.07 -6.23 -7.51
CA PRO A 191 15.94 -5.80 -8.59
C PRO A 191 15.22 -5.04 -9.73
N PHE A 192 13.88 -5.10 -9.78
CA PHE A 192 13.09 -4.38 -10.78
C PHE A 192 12.87 -2.91 -10.42
N ALA A 193 13.19 -2.47 -9.20
CA ALA A 193 12.98 -1.10 -8.75
C ALA A 193 13.50 -0.04 -9.74
N TRP A 194 14.62 -0.33 -10.40
CA TRP A 194 15.28 0.59 -11.33
C TRP A 194 14.82 0.49 -12.78
N ALA A 195 14.12 -0.58 -13.16
CA ALA A 195 13.48 -0.61 -14.47
C ALA A 195 12.33 0.40 -14.44
N TYR A 196 12.03 1.11 -15.53
CA TYR A 196 10.79 1.89 -15.68
C TYR A 196 10.38 2.70 -14.42
N ILE A 197 11.35 3.30 -13.72
CA ILE A 197 11.10 3.84 -12.36
C ILE A 197 10.08 4.98 -12.38
N ASP A 198 10.07 5.75 -13.46
CA ASP A 198 9.17 6.88 -13.69
C ASP A 198 7.71 6.46 -13.98
N ASP A 199 7.47 5.16 -14.24
CA ASP A 199 6.13 4.62 -14.52
C ASP A 199 5.40 4.17 -13.24
N TYR A 200 6.04 4.28 -12.06
CA TYR A 200 5.46 3.86 -10.77
C TYR A 200 5.53 4.96 -9.73
N GLU A 201 4.46 5.05 -8.96
CA GLU A 201 4.36 5.99 -7.85
C GLU A 201 5.27 5.62 -6.67
N VAL A 202 5.57 6.63 -5.85
CA VAL A 202 6.36 6.47 -4.63
C VAL A 202 5.61 5.57 -3.64
N VAL A 203 6.35 4.63 -3.04
CA VAL A 203 5.83 3.69 -2.03
C VAL A 203 6.26 4.16 -0.64
N ARG A 204 5.32 4.12 0.32
CA ARG A 204 5.56 4.43 1.74
C ARG A 204 5.82 3.19 2.60
#